data_AF-A0A7S1PZH2-F1
#
_entry.id   AF-A0A7S1PZH2-F1
#
_cell.length_a   1.000
_cell.length_b   1.000
_cell.length_c   1.000
_cell.angle_alpha   90.00
_cell.angle_beta   90.00
_cell.angle_gamma   90.00
#
_symmetry.space_group_name_H-M   'P 1'
#
loop_
_entity.id
_entity.type
_entity.pdbx_description
1 polymer ?
#
loop_
_entity_poly.entity_id
_entity_poly.type
_entity_poly.pdbx_seq_one_letter_code
_entity_poly.pdbx_strand_id
1 'polypeptide(L)'
;GKTRSDRLSSSVYKQPQELYELNTSRLLEASLPVRIPRFYFGDISNETSNWILITERVPFASSEPMEFGGPSTVKSRKKLGAYRIEGPYDKCMDWMLRGEPSEYYYALVRAGAKLAGL
;
A
#
# COMPACT_ATOMS: atom_id res chain seq x y z
N GLY A 1 -1.49 14.25 -40.99
CA GLY A 1 -2.61 13.30 -40.85
C GLY A 1 -3.18 13.41 -39.45
N LYS A 2 -4.51 13.53 -39.33
CA LYS A 2 -5.21 13.51 -38.04
C LYS A 2 -5.25 12.07 -37.52
N THR A 3 -4.43 11.76 -36.53
CA THR A 3 -4.60 10.57 -35.69
C THR A 3 -4.92 11.05 -34.28
N ARG A 4 -6.22 11.10 -33.95
CA ARG A 4 -6.76 11.54 -32.65
C ARG A 4 -7.54 10.44 -31.92
N SER A 5 -7.38 9.15 -32.27
CA SER A 5 -8.20 8.08 -31.68
C SER A 5 -7.51 7.22 -30.61
N ASP A 6 -6.18 7.12 -30.57
CA ASP A 6 -5.53 6.19 -29.62
C ASP A 6 -5.37 6.71 -28.19
N ARG A 7 -5.44 8.03 -27.99
CA ARG A 7 -5.29 8.64 -26.65
C ARG A 7 -6.54 8.50 -25.77
N LEU A 8 -7.73 8.53 -26.37
CA LEU A 8 -9.01 8.38 -25.66
C LEU A 8 -9.32 6.91 -25.31
N SER A 9 -8.90 5.98 -26.16
CA SER A 9 -9.08 4.55 -25.90
C SER A 9 -8.17 4.04 -24.77
N SER A 10 -6.95 4.59 -24.66
CA SER A 10 -5.97 4.17 -23.65
C SER A 10 -6.18 4.77 -22.26
N SER A 11 -6.86 5.92 -22.14
CA SER A 11 -7.13 6.55 -20.85
C SER A 11 -8.35 5.93 -20.14
N VAL A 12 -9.46 5.71 -20.86
CA VAL A 12 -10.71 5.22 -20.25
C VAL A 12 -10.62 3.76 -19.80
N TYR A 13 -9.85 2.92 -20.50
CA TYR A 13 -9.71 1.50 -20.14
C TYR A 13 -8.69 1.23 -19.02
N LYS A 14 -7.80 2.19 -18.70
CA LYS A 14 -6.87 2.07 -17.57
C LYS A 14 -7.41 2.66 -16.27
N GLN A 15 -8.31 3.64 -16.37
CA GLN A 15 -9.01 4.32 -15.26
C GLN A 15 -9.74 3.46 -14.20
N PRO A 16 -10.14 2.19 -14.43
CA PRO A 16 -10.83 1.45 -13.38
C PRO A 16 -9.96 1.29 -12.13
N GLN A 17 -8.65 1.09 -12.27
CA GLN A 17 -7.78 0.76 -11.13
C GLN A 17 -7.65 1.93 -10.14
N GLU A 18 -7.55 3.15 -10.66
CA GLU A 18 -7.41 4.40 -9.91
C GLU A 18 -8.74 4.79 -9.24
N LEU A 19 -9.86 4.57 -9.94
CA LEU A 19 -11.21 4.69 -9.37
C LEU A 19 -11.39 3.70 -8.20
N TYR A 20 -10.92 2.47 -8.35
CA TYR A 20 -11.00 1.48 -7.29
C TYR A 20 -10.16 1.87 -6.08
N GLU A 21 -8.96 2.43 -6.26
CA GLU A 21 -8.14 2.86 -5.13
C GLU A 21 -8.83 3.95 -4.30
N LEU A 22 -9.34 5.00 -4.95
CA LEU A 22 -10.04 6.09 -4.26
C LEU A 22 -11.29 5.60 -3.52
N ASN A 23 -12.11 4.78 -4.17
CA ASN A 23 -13.31 4.20 -3.56
C ASN A 23 -12.97 3.23 -2.44
N THR A 24 -11.88 2.47 -2.60
CA THR A 24 -11.36 1.55 -1.57
C THR A 24 -10.95 2.34 -0.34
N SER A 25 -10.16 3.41 -0.47
CA SER A 25 -9.78 4.25 0.66
C SER A 25 -10.99 4.82 1.40
N ARG A 26 -12.01 5.31 0.66
CA ARG A 26 -13.25 5.86 1.25
C ARG A 26 -14.09 4.81 1.97
N LEU A 27 -14.25 3.63 1.38
CA LEU A 27 -15.09 2.57 1.94
C LEU A 27 -14.42 1.85 3.11
N LEU A 28 -13.14 1.52 2.95
CA LEU A 28 -12.43 0.64 3.88
C LEU A 28 -12.04 1.35 5.17
N GLU A 29 -11.93 2.68 5.18
CA GLU A 29 -11.65 3.44 6.42
C GLU A 29 -12.73 3.20 7.49
N ALA A 30 -14.00 3.07 7.07
CA ALA A 30 -15.10 2.81 7.98
C ALA A 30 -15.34 1.31 8.26
N SER A 31 -14.81 0.43 7.41
CA SER A 31 -15.24 -0.98 7.35
C SER A 31 -14.22 -1.98 7.86
N LEU A 32 -12.92 -1.65 7.81
CA LEU A 32 -11.88 -2.61 8.18
C LEU A 32 -11.67 -2.68 9.70
N PRO A 33 -11.51 -3.89 10.28
CA PRO A 33 -11.13 -4.11 11.67
C PRO A 33 -9.62 -3.87 11.93
N VAL A 34 -8.94 -3.19 11.01
CA VAL A 34 -7.52 -2.82 11.09
C VAL A 34 -7.37 -1.34 10.78
N ARG A 35 -6.40 -0.70 11.43
CA ARG A 35 -6.10 0.71 11.14
C ARG A 35 -5.47 0.81 9.76
N ILE A 36 -6.10 1.59 8.89
CA ILE A 36 -5.54 1.99 7.60
C ILE A 36 -5.17 3.48 7.62
N PRO A 37 -4.35 3.96 6.67
CA PRO A 37 -4.08 5.39 6.51
C PRO A 37 -5.39 6.16 6.30
N ARG A 38 -5.60 7.24 7.08
CA ARG A 38 -6.80 8.06 6.96
C ARG A 38 -6.94 8.69 5.58
N PHE A 39 -8.16 8.77 5.08
CA PHE A 39 -8.47 9.48 3.84
C PHE A 39 -8.73 10.96 4.14
N TYR A 40 -8.04 11.88 3.46
CA TYR A 40 -8.28 13.32 3.61
C TYR A 40 -8.97 13.92 2.39
N PHE A 41 -8.52 13.54 1.20
CA PHE A 41 -9.08 14.05 -0.04
C PHE A 41 -8.81 13.07 -1.18
N GLY A 42 -9.70 13.05 -2.16
CA GLY A 42 -9.43 12.41 -3.44
C GLY A 42 -10.37 12.95 -4.52
N ASP A 43 -9.85 13.08 -5.73
CA ASP A 43 -10.61 13.57 -6.89
C ASP A 43 -10.11 12.92 -8.18
N ILE A 44 -10.99 12.83 -9.17
CA ILE A 44 -10.72 12.23 -10.48
C ILE A 44 -11.26 13.17 -11.55
N SER A 45 -10.37 13.63 -12.43
CA SER A 45 -10.74 14.36 -13.63
C SER A 45 -10.86 13.39 -14.79
N ASN A 46 -12.09 13.10 -15.22
CA ASN A 46 -12.32 12.27 -16.42
C ASN A 46 -11.78 12.94 -17.70
N GLU A 47 -11.73 14.27 -17.73
CA GLU A 47 -11.22 15.04 -18.88
C GLU A 47 -9.70 14.87 -19.05
N THR A 48 -8.94 14.99 -17.96
CA THR A 48 -7.47 14.89 -18.00
C THR A 48 -6.95 13.49 -17.69
N SER A 49 -7.82 12.60 -17.23
CA SER A 49 -7.48 11.27 -16.71
C SER A 49 -6.48 11.30 -15.54
N ASN A 50 -6.36 12.45 -14.88
CA ASN A 50 -5.60 12.59 -13.65
C ASN A 50 -6.48 12.34 -12.45
N TRP A 51 -5.85 11.88 -11.37
CA TRP A 51 -6.50 11.75 -10.08
C TRP A 51 -5.52 12.16 -8.99
N ILE A 52 -6.07 12.54 -7.85
CA ILE A 52 -5.31 12.83 -6.64
C ILE A 52 -5.91 12.05 -5.49
N LEU A 53 -5.04 11.59 -4.60
CA LEU A 53 -5.38 10.95 -3.34
C LEU A 53 -4.44 11.47 -2.27
N ILE A 54 -5.02 12.03 -1.22
CA ILE A 54 -4.31 12.59 -0.08
C ILE A 54 -4.72 11.79 1.14
N THR A 55 -3.75 11.12 1.75
CA THR A 55 -3.94 10.26 2.92
C THR A 55 -3.00 10.63 4.07
N GLU A 56 -3.23 10.05 5.24
CA GLU A 56 -2.32 10.11 6.38
C GLU A 56 -0.91 9.69 5.96
N ARG A 57 0.08 10.55 6.21
CA ARG A 57 1.48 10.17 6.09
C ARG A 57 1.81 9.14 7.15
N VAL A 58 2.22 7.94 6.75
CA VAL A 58 2.65 6.88 7.65
C VAL A 58 4.10 7.12 8.10
N PRO A 59 4.38 7.35 9.40
CA PRO A 59 5.73 7.55 9.90
C PRO A 59 6.41 6.19 10.11
N PHE A 60 7.02 5.65 9.05
CA PHE A 60 7.81 4.43 9.15
C PHE A 60 8.96 4.60 10.14
N ALA A 61 9.18 3.59 10.98
CA ALA A 61 10.20 3.61 12.03
C ALA A 61 11.62 3.41 11.51
N SER A 62 11.78 3.07 10.24
CA SER A 62 13.05 2.87 9.57
C SER A 62 13.35 4.06 8.66
N SER A 63 14.38 4.84 9.00
CA SER A 63 14.96 5.87 8.13
C SER A 63 16.12 5.34 7.28
N GLU A 64 16.48 4.06 7.44
CA GLU A 64 17.51 3.46 6.59
C GLU A 64 16.99 3.41 5.16
N PRO A 65 17.72 3.98 4.18
CA PRO A 65 17.35 3.84 2.78
C PRO A 65 17.35 2.35 2.48
N MET A 66 16.16 1.81 2.21
CA MET A 66 16.10 0.51 1.56
C MET A 66 16.66 0.70 0.17
N GLU A 67 17.92 0.30 0.00
CA GLU A 67 18.48 0.13 -1.33
C GLU A 67 17.64 -0.95 -2.02
N PHE A 68 16.76 -0.52 -2.91
CA PHE A 68 15.98 -1.40 -3.77
C PHE A 68 16.98 -2.30 -4.53
N GLY A 69 16.99 -3.60 -4.24
CA GLY A 69 17.97 -4.54 -4.80
C GLY A 69 19.36 -4.56 -4.15
N GLY A 70 19.58 -3.84 -3.05
CA GLY A 70 20.79 -3.94 -2.24
C GLY A 70 20.72 -5.09 -1.22
N PRO A 71 21.84 -5.73 -0.84
CA PRO A 71 21.83 -6.71 0.23
C PRO A 71 21.40 -6.03 1.53
N SER A 72 20.26 -6.43 2.09
CA SER A 72 19.81 -5.99 3.42
C SER A 72 20.95 -6.22 4.42
N THR A 73 21.53 -5.13 4.94
CA THR A 73 22.59 -5.23 5.94
C THR A 73 22.04 -5.83 7.23
N VAL A 74 22.84 -6.61 7.97
CA VAL A 74 22.43 -7.28 9.22
C VAL A 74 21.80 -6.32 10.26
N LYS A 75 22.05 -5.01 10.16
CA LYS A 75 21.47 -3.96 11.02
C LYS A 75 19.96 -3.77 10.82
N SER A 76 19.42 -4.06 9.63
CA SER A 76 18.00 -3.90 9.31
C SER A 76 17.09 -4.91 10.05
N ARG A 77 17.65 -6.03 10.55
CA ARG A 77 16.90 -7.12 11.22
C ARG A 77 16.52 -6.86 12.68
N LYS A 78 16.93 -5.73 13.26
CA LYS A 78 16.60 -5.43 14.66
C LYS A 78 15.08 -5.26 14.82
N LYS A 79 14.46 -6.11 15.66
CA LYS A 79 13.03 -6.04 16.00
C LYS A 79 12.65 -4.63 16.44
N LEU A 80 11.61 -4.08 15.82
CA LEU A 80 11.09 -2.76 16.15
C LEU A 80 10.36 -2.80 17.50
N GLY A 81 10.29 -1.64 18.16
CA GLY A 81 9.47 -1.49 19.36
C GLY A 81 7.98 -1.69 19.06
N ALA A 82 7.18 -1.96 20.10
CA ALA A 82 5.74 -2.12 19.95
C ALA A 82 5.10 -0.91 19.24
N TYR A 83 4.12 -1.17 18.36
CA TYR A 83 3.38 -0.18 17.59
C TYR A 83 4.20 0.65 16.59
N ARG A 84 5.48 0.33 16.39
CA ARG A 84 6.28 0.93 15.34
C ARG A 84 5.90 0.31 14.00
N ILE A 85 5.67 1.17 13.01
CA ILE A 85 5.32 0.74 11.66
C ILE A 85 6.60 0.46 10.90
N GLU A 86 6.72 -0.76 10.44
CA GLU A 86 7.80 -1.22 9.58
C GLU A 86 7.72 -0.59 8.19
N GLY A 87 8.87 -0.36 7.56
CA GLY A 87 8.93 0.07 6.16
C GLY A 87 8.54 -1.04 5.18
N PRO A 88 8.28 -0.70 3.91
CA PRO A 88 7.90 -1.68 2.88
C PRO A 88 9.04 -2.63 2.52
N TYR A 89 8.77 -3.92 2.36
CA TYR A 89 9.75 -4.88 1.87
C TYR A 89 9.68 -5.06 0.35
N ASP A 90 10.81 -5.45 -0.24
CA ASP A 90 10.82 -6.00 -1.60
C ASP A 90 10.05 -7.33 -1.64
N LYS A 91 9.38 -7.58 -2.77
CA LYS A 91 8.54 -8.77 -2.95
C LYS A 91 9.38 -10.05 -2.83
N CYS A 92 8.81 -11.06 -2.18
CA CYS A 92 9.39 -12.39 -2.01
C CYS A 92 10.71 -12.41 -1.22
N MET A 93 11.00 -11.38 -0.42
CA MET A 93 12.21 -11.28 0.39
C MET A 93 11.94 -11.64 1.86
N ASP A 94 11.29 -12.78 2.11
CA ASP A 94 10.87 -13.18 3.48
C ASP A 94 12.06 -13.34 4.44
N TRP A 95 13.26 -13.63 3.92
CA TRP A 95 14.50 -13.66 4.68
C TRP A 95 14.97 -12.28 5.17
N MET A 96 14.38 -11.19 4.67
CA MET A 96 14.64 -9.82 5.11
C MET A 96 13.70 -9.36 6.22
N LEU A 97 12.66 -10.15 6.55
CA LEU A 97 11.73 -9.83 7.63
C LEU A 97 12.45 -9.64 8.97
N ARG A 98 11.94 -8.74 9.80
CA ARG A 98 12.49 -8.49 11.14
C ARG A 98 11.94 -9.51 12.12
N GLY A 99 12.77 -10.48 12.51
CA GLY A 99 12.40 -11.53 13.46
C GLY A 99 12.03 -12.83 12.75
N GLU A 100 11.11 -13.60 13.34
CA GLU A 100 10.70 -14.89 12.81
C GLU A 100 9.61 -14.72 11.73
N PRO A 101 9.79 -15.26 10.50
CA PRO A 101 8.79 -15.14 9.44
C PRO A 101 7.40 -15.65 9.83
N SER A 102 7.33 -16.66 10.69
CA SER A 102 6.08 -17.22 11.21
C SER A 102 5.22 -16.18 11.95
N GLU A 103 5.83 -15.19 12.63
CA GLU A 103 5.11 -14.10 13.30
C GLU A 103 4.29 -13.26 12.28
N TYR A 104 4.85 -13.02 11.09
CA TYR A 104 4.20 -12.25 10.02
C TYR A 104 3.02 -13.02 9.43
N TYR A 105 3.21 -14.28 9.07
CA TYR A 105 2.13 -15.10 8.54
C TYR A 105 1.00 -15.27 9.55
N TYR A 106 1.33 -15.47 10.83
CA TYR A 106 0.31 -15.55 11.88
C TYR A 106 -0.47 -14.24 12.01
N ALA A 107 0.20 -13.08 11.97
CA ALA A 107 -0.46 -11.78 12.00
C ALA A 107 -1.40 -11.58 10.79
N LEU A 108 -0.94 -11.95 9.58
CA LEU A 108 -1.73 -11.88 8.35
C LEU A 108 -2.95 -12.79 8.42
N VAL A 109 -2.77 -14.06 8.79
CA VAL A 109 -3.86 -15.04 8.92
C VAL A 109 -4.86 -14.59 9.99
N ARG A 110 -4.38 -14.11 11.14
CA ARG A 110 -5.25 -13.62 12.22
C ARG A 110 -6.05 -12.38 11.79
N ALA A 111 -5.44 -11.44 11.07
CA ALA A 111 -6.15 -10.28 10.55
C ALA A 111 -7.15 -10.69 9.45
N GLY A 112 -6.78 -11.62 8.57
CA GLY A 112 -7.65 -12.20 7.56
C GLY A 112 -8.86 -12.92 8.15
N ALA A 113 -8.67 -13.67 9.24
CA ALA A 113 -9.76 -14.32 9.97
C ALA A 113 -10.78 -13.29 10.49
N LYS A 114 -10.30 -12.20 11.10
CA LYS A 114 -11.17 -11.09 11.54
C LYS A 114 -11.95 -10.46 10.39
N LEU A 115 -11.32 -10.31 9.22
CA LEU A 115 -11.99 -9.81 8.01
C LEU A 115 -13.06 -10.77 7.51
N ALA A 116 -12.86 -12.08 7.68
CA ALA A 116 -13.82 -13.12 7.34
C ALA A 116 -14.93 -13.30 8.39
N GLY A 117 -14.91 -12.55 9.50
CA GLY A 117 -15.89 -12.65 10.58
C GLY A 117 -15.68 -13.83 11.54
N LEU A 118 -14.46 -14.37 11.59
CA LEU A 118 -14.02 -15.43 12.52
C LEU A 118 -13.23 -14.81 13.69
#